data_AF-A0A7L3GCT1-F1
#
_entry.id   AF-A0A7L3GCT1-F1
#
_cell.length_a   1.000
_cell.length_b   1.000
_cell.length_c   1.000
_cell.angle_alpha   90.00
_cell.angle_beta   90.00
_cell.angle_gamma   90.00
#
_symmetry.space_group_name_H-M   'P 1'
#
loop_
_entity.id
_entity.type
_entity.pdbx_description
1 polymer ?
#
loop_
_entity_poly.entity_id
_entity_poly.type
_entity_poly.pdbx_seq_one_letter_code
_entity_poly.pdbx_strand_id
1 'polypeptide(L)'
;LLSLKAAVAASDLNSLLESEGQYTLLAPTNEAFEKIPRETLNRILGDPEALRDLLNHHILKSAMCAEAIIAGLTMETLEGTTLDMGCSGEELTLNGKPIIANKDVLATNGVVHFVNELLIPDSAKTLFELAEESEVSKSMDLFRQAGLSSHLT
;
A
#
# COMPACT_ATOMS: atom_id res chain seq x y z
N LEU A 1 12.56 -13.73 5.09
CA LEU A 1 12.33 -12.78 3.99
C LEU A 1 10.85 -12.81 3.69
N LEU A 2 10.12 -11.75 4.03
CA LEU A 2 8.72 -11.60 3.68
C LEU A 2 8.63 -11.07 2.24
N SER A 3 7.60 -11.48 1.50
CA SER A 3 7.38 -11.05 0.12
C SER A 3 5.89 -10.94 -0.18
N LEU A 4 5.54 -10.23 -1.25
CA LEU A 4 4.17 -10.14 -1.75
C LEU A 4 3.55 -11.51 -1.98
N LYS A 5 4.31 -12.45 -2.56
CA LYS A 5 3.84 -13.84 -2.79
C LYS A 5 3.43 -14.53 -1.48
N ALA A 6 4.22 -14.37 -0.42
CA ALA A 6 3.91 -14.96 0.87
C ALA A 6 2.67 -14.32 1.52
N ALA A 7 2.53 -12.99 1.40
CA ALA A 7 1.37 -12.26 1.89
C ALA A 7 0.08 -12.66 1.16
N VAL A 8 0.14 -12.75 -0.18
CA VAL A 8 -0.99 -13.22 -0.99
C VAL A 8 -1.35 -14.66 -0.62
N ALA A 9 -0.37 -15.56 -0.45
CA ALA A 9 -0.63 -16.95 -0.06
C ALA A 9 -1.22 -17.10 1.36
N ALA A 10 -0.93 -16.16 2.26
CA ALA A 10 -1.53 -16.09 3.60
C ALA A 10 -2.92 -15.43 3.61
N SER A 11 -3.36 -14.91 2.46
CA SER A 11 -4.67 -14.30 2.25
C SER A 11 -5.51 -15.13 1.28
N ASP A 12 -6.82 -14.85 1.21
CA ASP A 12 -7.71 -15.46 0.22
C ASP A 12 -7.72 -14.70 -1.13
N LEU A 13 -6.66 -13.94 -1.46
CA LEU A 13 -6.61 -13.11 -2.67
C LEU A 13 -6.10 -13.83 -3.94
N ASN A 14 -5.64 -15.08 -3.84
CA ASN A 14 -5.21 -15.85 -5.03
C ASN A 14 -6.32 -15.89 -6.10
N SER A 15 -7.56 -16.18 -5.69
CA SER A 15 -8.69 -16.25 -6.62
C SER A 15 -9.01 -14.91 -7.27
N LEU A 16 -8.77 -13.79 -6.57
CA LEU A 16 -8.97 -12.46 -7.14
C LEU A 16 -7.91 -12.17 -8.22
N LEU A 17 -6.64 -12.43 -7.92
CA LEU A 17 -5.53 -12.18 -8.85
C LEU A 17 -5.52 -13.13 -10.06
N GLU A 18 -6.20 -14.27 -9.96
CA GLU A 18 -6.42 -15.21 -11.06
C GLU A 18 -7.73 -14.96 -11.84
N SER A 19 -8.64 -14.15 -11.28
CA SER A 19 -9.94 -13.89 -11.92
C SER A 19 -9.82 -13.06 -13.20
N GLU A 20 -10.79 -13.24 -14.10
CA GLU A 20 -10.94 -12.38 -15.27
C GLU A 20 -11.30 -10.96 -14.82
N GLY A 21 -10.70 -9.96 -15.45
CA GLY A 21 -10.92 -8.57 -15.11
C GLY A 21 -9.86 -7.65 -15.71
N GLN A 22 -9.92 -6.38 -15.33
CA GLN A 22 -8.91 -5.38 -15.65
C GLN A 22 -8.48 -4.69 -14.36
N TYR A 23 -7.37 -5.17 -13.81
CA TYR A 23 -6.79 -4.64 -12.58
C TYR A 23 -5.46 -3.92 -12.84
N THR A 24 -5.10 -3.01 -11.94
CA THR A 24 -3.70 -2.58 -11.82
C THR A 24 -3.20 -2.99 -10.45
N LEU A 25 -2.11 -3.76 -10.42
CA LEU A 25 -1.43 -4.14 -9.18
C LEU A 25 -0.20 -3.27 -8.98
N LEU A 26 -0.19 -2.52 -7.88
CA LEU A 26 1.00 -1.84 -7.37
C LEU A 26 1.79 -2.85 -6.53
N ALA A 27 2.66 -3.63 -7.14
CA ALA A 27 3.35 -4.74 -6.48
C ALA A 27 4.53 -4.24 -5.61
N PRO A 28 4.46 -4.32 -4.27
CA PRO A 28 5.60 -3.94 -3.43
C PRO A 28 6.78 -4.89 -3.63
N THR A 29 7.96 -4.31 -3.82
CA THR A 29 9.22 -5.06 -3.88
C THR A 29 9.57 -5.64 -2.50
N ASN A 30 10.53 -6.57 -2.45
CA ASN A 30 10.99 -7.10 -1.14
C ASN A 30 11.60 -5.97 -0.29
N GLU A 31 12.29 -5.03 -0.92
CA GLU A 31 12.87 -3.85 -0.27
C GLU A 31 11.78 -2.95 0.32
N ALA A 32 10.59 -2.88 -0.28
CA ALA A 32 9.45 -2.15 0.28
C ALA A 32 9.00 -2.75 1.63
N PHE A 33 8.99 -4.09 1.75
CA PHE A 33 8.68 -4.77 3.02
C PHE A 33 9.78 -4.57 4.07
N GLU A 34 11.04 -4.53 3.65
CA GLU A 34 12.19 -4.34 4.56
C GLU A 34 12.25 -2.95 5.20
N LYS A 35 11.61 -1.95 4.57
CA LYS A 35 11.48 -0.59 5.14
C LYS A 35 10.52 -0.51 6.32
N ILE A 36 9.66 -1.53 6.52
CA ILE A 36 8.63 -1.50 7.55
C ILE A 36 9.18 -2.10 8.85
N PRO A 37 8.96 -1.45 10.02
CA PRO A 37 9.31 -2.02 11.31
C PRO A 37 8.75 -3.44 11.46
N ARG A 38 9.60 -4.36 11.91
CA ARG A 38 9.25 -5.79 12.01
C ARG A 38 8.03 -6.04 12.88
N GLU A 39 7.82 -5.23 13.91
CA GLU A 39 6.66 -5.30 14.80
C GLU A 39 5.36 -4.99 14.06
N THR A 40 5.28 -3.82 13.40
CA THR A 40 4.15 -3.42 12.55
C THR A 40 3.86 -4.49 11.49
N LEU A 41 4.90 -4.97 10.80
CA LEU A 41 4.74 -5.94 9.73
C LEU A 41 4.21 -7.29 10.24
N ASN A 42 4.74 -7.79 11.36
CA ASN A 42 4.25 -9.03 11.98
C ASN A 42 2.80 -8.89 12.46
N ARG A 43 2.43 -7.72 13.01
CA ARG A 43 1.06 -7.44 13.46
C ARG A 43 0.09 -7.51 12.28
N ILE A 44 0.39 -6.81 11.18
CA ILE A 44 -0.47 -6.80 9.99
C ILE A 44 -0.60 -8.20 9.39
N LEU A 45 0.50 -8.97 9.29
CA LEU A 45 0.44 -10.34 8.77
C LEU A 45 -0.30 -11.32 9.69
N GLY A 46 -0.29 -11.06 11.00
CA GLY A 46 -0.99 -11.86 12.00
C GLY A 46 -2.48 -11.57 12.10
N ASP A 47 -2.95 -10.49 11.46
CA ASP A 47 -4.34 -10.07 11.44
C ASP A 47 -4.92 -10.23 10.02
N PRO A 48 -5.85 -11.18 9.80
CA PRO A 48 -6.46 -11.40 8.49
C PRO A 48 -7.20 -10.19 7.92
N GLU A 49 -7.75 -9.30 8.75
CA GLU A 49 -8.45 -8.10 8.29
C GLU A 49 -7.43 -7.06 7.81
N ALA A 50 -6.43 -6.75 8.63
CA ALA A 50 -5.36 -5.81 8.26
C ALA A 50 -4.56 -6.29 7.04
N LEU A 51 -4.28 -7.59 6.94
CA LEU A 51 -3.59 -8.18 5.77
C LEU A 51 -4.43 -8.03 4.49
N ARG A 52 -5.73 -8.31 4.57
CA ARG A 52 -6.64 -8.18 3.43
C ARG A 52 -6.72 -6.73 2.97
N ASP A 53 -6.85 -5.79 3.90
CA ASP A 53 -6.91 -4.36 3.60
C ASP A 53 -5.60 -3.87 2.99
N LEU A 54 -4.46 -4.26 3.56
CA LEU A 54 -3.13 -3.96 3.02
C LEU A 54 -3.02 -4.39 1.55
N LEU A 55 -3.40 -5.63 1.23
CA LEU A 55 -3.27 -6.17 -0.11
C LEU A 55 -4.27 -5.52 -1.09
N ASN A 56 -5.52 -5.30 -0.66
CA ASN A 56 -6.53 -4.60 -1.46
C ASN A 56 -6.16 -3.14 -1.76
N HIS A 57 -5.43 -2.49 -0.86
CA HIS A 57 -4.94 -1.12 -1.05
C HIS A 57 -3.86 -1.01 -2.15
N HIS A 58 -3.25 -2.13 -2.56
CA HIS A 58 -2.33 -2.17 -3.70
C HIS A 58 -3.03 -2.52 -5.03
N ILE A 59 -4.35 -2.68 -5.06
CA ILE A 59 -5.10 -3.10 -6.25
C ILE A 59 -6.08 -2.01 -6.66
N LEU A 60 -6.06 -1.63 -7.94
CA LEU A 60 -6.96 -0.66 -8.53
C LEU A 60 -7.98 -1.34 -9.45
N LYS A 61 -9.22 -0.80 -9.51
CA LYS A 61 -10.37 -1.36 -10.25
C LYS A 61 -10.31 -1.15 -11.78
N SER A 62 -9.17 -0.76 -12.34
CA SER A 62 -8.96 -0.55 -13.77
C SER A 62 -7.52 -0.83 -14.16
N ALA A 63 -7.30 -1.38 -15.35
CA ALA A 63 -5.97 -1.51 -15.94
C ALA A 63 -5.47 -0.14 -16.44
N MET A 64 -4.31 0.29 -15.94
CA MET A 64 -3.68 1.55 -16.30
C MET A 64 -2.22 1.35 -16.66
N CYS A 65 -1.89 1.62 -17.91
CA CYS A 65 -0.52 1.75 -18.36
C CYS A 65 0.03 3.14 -17.97
N ALA A 66 1.35 3.24 -17.87
CA ALA A 66 2.03 4.48 -17.50
C ALA A 66 1.73 5.64 -18.47
N GLU A 67 1.68 5.34 -19.77
CA GLU A 67 1.43 6.35 -20.81
C GLU A 67 0.03 6.99 -20.73
N ALA A 68 -0.93 6.34 -20.06
CA ALA A 68 -2.26 6.90 -19.84
C ALA A 68 -2.27 8.02 -18.76
N ILE A 69 -1.20 8.13 -17.98
CA ILE A 69 -1.08 9.08 -16.86
C ILE A 69 -0.33 10.31 -17.36
N ILE A 70 -1.07 11.22 -18.01
CA ILE A 70 -0.54 12.48 -18.55
C ILE A 70 -0.69 13.67 -17.58
N ALA A 71 -1.48 13.48 -16.53
CA ALA A 71 -1.75 14.46 -15.47
C ALA A 71 -2.17 13.71 -14.19
N GLY A 72 -2.32 14.44 -13.08
CA GLY A 72 -2.81 13.87 -11.82
C GLY A 72 -4.19 13.21 -11.99
N LEU A 73 -4.30 11.95 -11.61
CA LEU A 73 -5.49 11.12 -11.67
C LEU A 73 -5.71 10.44 -10.33
N THR A 74 -6.84 10.74 -9.70
CA THR A 74 -7.28 10.07 -8.48
C THR A 74 -7.96 8.75 -8.83
N MET A 75 -7.55 7.67 -8.18
CA MET A 75 -8.14 6.35 -8.35
C MET A 75 -8.43 5.68 -7.02
N GLU A 76 -9.54 4.96 -6.96
CA GLU A 76 -9.92 4.17 -5.79
C GLU A 76 -9.27 2.78 -5.82
N THR A 77 -8.69 2.38 -4.70
CA THR A 77 -8.20 1.02 -4.48
C THR A 77 -9.36 0.05 -4.18
N LEU A 78 -9.10 -1.26 -4.12
CA LEU A 78 -10.10 -2.22 -3.64
C LEU A 78 -10.40 -2.09 -2.15
N GLU A 79 -9.47 -1.55 -1.37
CA GLU A 79 -9.66 -1.28 0.05
C GLU A 79 -10.58 -0.08 0.26
N GLY A 80 -10.59 0.88 -0.68
CA GLY A 80 -11.51 2.01 -0.72
C GLY A 80 -10.81 3.37 -0.59
N THR A 81 -9.57 3.40 -0.13
CA THR A 81 -8.77 4.63 -0.16
C THR A 81 -8.47 5.06 -1.59
N THR A 82 -8.46 6.38 -1.83
CA THR A 82 -8.06 6.98 -3.10
C THR A 82 -6.56 7.28 -3.14
N LEU A 83 -5.91 6.93 -4.25
CA LEU A 83 -4.52 7.25 -4.55
C LEU A 83 -4.45 8.23 -5.72
N ASP A 84 -3.57 9.21 -5.62
CA ASP A 84 -3.29 10.15 -6.70
C ASP A 84 -2.11 9.66 -7.52
N MET A 85 -2.37 9.12 -8.71
CA MET A 85 -1.33 8.80 -9.67
C MET A 85 -0.99 10.02 -10.52
N GLY A 86 0.29 10.28 -10.72
CA GLY A 86 0.75 11.38 -11.56
C GLY A 86 2.04 11.02 -12.28
N CYS A 87 2.66 12.04 -12.87
CA CYS A 87 3.96 11.92 -13.49
C CYS A 87 4.81 13.16 -13.20
N SER A 88 6.12 12.96 -13.06
CA SER A 88 7.14 14.00 -12.99
C SER A 88 8.16 13.74 -14.10
N GLY A 89 7.95 14.38 -15.26
CA GLY A 89 8.66 13.98 -16.48
C GLY A 89 8.23 12.57 -16.93
N GLU A 90 9.19 11.65 -17.02
CA GLU A 90 8.94 10.25 -17.42
C GLU A 90 8.67 9.30 -16.23
N GLU A 91 8.86 9.79 -15.00
CA GLU A 91 8.65 9.02 -13.78
C GLU A 91 7.19 9.09 -13.34
N LEU A 92 6.58 7.93 -13.09
CA LEU A 92 5.27 7.87 -12.44
C LEU A 92 5.41 8.18 -10.96
N THR A 93 4.43 8.91 -10.44
CA THR A 93 4.33 9.25 -9.03
C THR A 93 3.05 8.72 -8.43
N LEU A 94 3.11 8.37 -7.15
CA LEU A 94 1.97 8.00 -6.33
C LEU A 94 1.90 8.93 -5.13
N ASN A 95 0.78 9.63 -4.95
CA ASN A 95 0.61 10.71 -3.97
C ASN A 95 1.77 11.72 -4.03
N GLY A 96 2.22 12.04 -5.26
CA GLY A 96 3.35 12.94 -5.52
C GLY A 96 4.75 12.36 -5.26
N LYS A 97 4.87 11.11 -4.81
CA LYS A 97 6.17 10.46 -4.54
C LYS A 97 6.61 9.57 -5.71
N PRO A 98 7.88 9.64 -6.16
CA PRO A 98 8.41 8.79 -7.25
C PRO A 98 8.80 7.40 -6.73
N ILE A 99 7.80 6.59 -6.36
CA ILE A 99 8.02 5.27 -5.74
C ILE A 99 7.83 4.09 -6.72
N ILE A 100 7.44 4.35 -7.96
CA ILE A 100 7.28 3.33 -9.00
C ILE A 100 8.66 2.95 -9.56
N ALA A 101 9.10 1.72 -9.31
CA ALA A 101 10.42 1.20 -9.66
C ALA A 101 10.47 0.60 -11.06
N ASN A 102 9.39 -0.07 -11.47
CA ASN A 102 9.22 -0.68 -12.78
C ASN A 102 7.75 -0.54 -13.18
N LYS A 103 7.48 -0.33 -14.46
CA LYS A 103 6.15 -0.01 -14.97
C LYS A 103 5.77 -0.90 -16.14
N ASP A 104 4.47 -1.04 -16.36
CA ASP A 104 3.88 -1.69 -17.54
C ASP A 104 4.21 -3.18 -17.72
N VAL A 105 4.28 -3.92 -16.61
CA VAL A 105 4.37 -5.40 -16.70
C VAL A 105 2.97 -5.93 -17.02
N LEU A 106 2.78 -6.37 -18.27
CA LEU A 106 1.49 -6.84 -18.76
C LEU A 106 1.13 -8.22 -18.21
N ALA A 107 -0.11 -8.35 -17.74
CA ALA A 107 -0.73 -9.61 -17.35
C ALA A 107 -2.00 -9.85 -18.19
N THR A 108 -2.51 -11.07 -18.22
CA THR A 108 -3.73 -11.42 -18.97
C THR A 108 -4.98 -10.71 -18.44
N ASN A 109 -4.98 -10.29 -17.18
CA ASN A 109 -6.08 -9.64 -16.47
C ASN A 109 -5.73 -8.24 -15.93
N GLY A 110 -4.66 -7.62 -16.42
CA GLY A 110 -4.26 -6.32 -15.90
C GLY A 110 -2.83 -5.85 -16.21
N VAL A 111 -2.40 -4.87 -15.44
CA VAL A 111 -1.05 -4.28 -15.50
C VAL A 111 -0.43 -4.31 -14.10
N VAL A 112 0.87 -4.58 -14.02
CA VAL A 112 1.62 -4.53 -12.77
C VAL A 112 2.68 -3.44 -12.83
N HIS A 113 2.70 -2.59 -11.79
CA HIS A 113 3.75 -1.61 -11.53
C HIS A 113 4.43 -1.96 -10.22
N PHE A 114 5.76 -2.00 -10.19
CA PHE A 114 6.49 -2.36 -8.99
C PHE A 114 6.70 -1.10 -8.15
N VAL A 115 6.45 -1.18 -6.84
CA VAL A 115 6.59 -0.05 -5.92
C VAL A 115 7.64 -0.30 -4.84
N ASN A 116 8.43 0.72 -4.54
CA ASN A 116 9.50 0.67 -3.55
C ASN A 116 9.06 1.02 -2.12
N GLU A 117 7.78 1.35 -1.91
CA GLU A 117 7.19 1.61 -0.60
C GLU A 117 5.95 0.74 -0.43
N LEU A 118 5.71 0.29 0.80
CA LEU A 118 4.50 -0.44 1.13
C LEU A 118 3.38 0.57 1.43
N LEU A 119 2.26 0.43 0.73
CA LEU A 119 1.09 1.30 0.87
C LEU A 119 0.20 0.76 1.98
N ILE A 120 0.48 1.13 3.23
CA ILE A 120 -0.30 0.68 4.39
C ILE A 120 -1.54 1.57 4.54
N PRO A 121 -2.77 1.05 4.38
CA PRO A 121 -4.00 1.83 4.60
C PRO A 121 -4.16 2.17 6.08
N ASP A 122 -4.91 3.23 6.36
CA ASP A 122 -5.21 3.62 7.74
C ASP A 122 -5.99 2.54 8.51
N SER A 123 -6.78 1.70 7.82
CA SER A 123 -7.47 0.55 8.43
C SER A 123 -6.52 -0.54 8.96
N ALA A 124 -5.26 -0.56 8.51
CA ALA A 124 -4.24 -1.50 8.98
C ALA A 124 -3.24 -0.86 9.99
N LYS A 125 -3.40 0.44 10.28
CA LYS A 125 -2.56 1.18 11.23
C LYS A 125 -3.16 1.16 12.64
N THR A 126 -2.30 1.21 13.65
CA THR A 126 -2.74 1.54 15.02
C THR A 126 -3.02 3.03 15.16
N LEU A 127 -3.68 3.42 16.24
CA LEU A 127 -3.89 4.83 16.57
C LEU A 127 -2.57 5.61 16.63
N PHE A 128 -1.51 4.97 17.12
CA PHE A 128 -0.20 5.57 17.20
C PHE A 128 0.42 5.85 15.82
N GLU A 129 0.40 4.85 14.93
CA GLU A 129 0.94 4.99 13.57
C GLU A 129 0.15 6.02 12.76
N LEU A 130 -1.18 6.02 12.88
CA LEU A 130 -2.04 7.00 12.23
C LEU A 130 -1.74 8.43 12.70
N ALA A 131 -1.52 8.60 14.01
CA ALA A 131 -1.32 9.91 14.60
C ALA A 131 0.10 10.47 14.39
N GLU A 132 1.12 9.63 14.24
CA GLU A 132 2.49 10.05 13.89
C GLU A 132 2.56 10.78 12.54
N GLU A 133 1.74 10.38 11.58
CA GLU A 133 1.73 10.95 10.22
C GLU A 133 0.85 12.21 10.09
N SER A 134 0.25 12.67 11.19
CA SER A 134 -0.77 13.71 11.19
C SER A 134 -0.35 15.02 11.89
N GLU A 135 -1.19 16.04 11.79
CA GLU A 135 -1.01 17.32 12.48
C GLU A 135 -1.00 17.20 14.02
N VAL A 136 -1.40 16.04 14.58
CA VAL A 136 -1.43 15.78 16.03
C VAL A 136 -0.16 15.10 16.58
N SER A 137 0.91 14.97 15.79
CA SER A 137 2.18 14.37 16.22
C SER A 137 2.71 14.94 17.55
N LYS A 138 2.61 16.26 17.77
CA LYS A 138 2.98 16.91 19.04
C LYS A 138 2.17 16.40 20.23
N SER A 139 0.89 16.11 20.04
CA SER A 139 0.04 15.52 21.08
C SER A 139 0.45 14.09 21.37
N MET A 140 0.84 13.32 20.35
CA MET A 140 1.36 11.95 20.51
C MET A 140 2.66 11.90 21.30
N ASP A 141 3.54 12.88 21.11
CA ASP A 141 4.74 13.03 21.92
C ASP A 141 4.41 13.24 23.41
N LEU A 142 3.33 13.96 23.73
CA LEU A 142 2.88 14.15 25.11
C LEU A 142 2.35 12.84 25.71
N PHE A 143 1.54 12.07 24.97
CA PHE A 143 1.10 10.75 25.42
C PHE A 143 2.28 9.81 25.67
N ARG A 144 3.29 9.85 24.80
CA ARG A 144 4.53 9.07 24.95
C ARG A 144 5.30 9.49 26.20
N GLN A 145 5.52 10.78 26.41
CA GLN A 145 6.21 11.32 27.58
C GLN A 145 5.46 11.03 28.90
N ALA A 146 4.14 10.99 28.86
CA ALA A 146 3.30 10.63 29.99
C ALA A 146 3.23 9.12 30.28
N GLY A 147 3.87 8.27 29.45
CA GLY A 147 3.85 6.82 29.60
C GLY A 147 2.53 6.16 29.19
N LEU A 148 1.73 6.82 28.34
CA LEU A 148 0.41 6.36 27.90
C LEU A 148 0.41 5.64 26.55
N SER A 149 1.59 5.36 25.97
CA SER A 149 1.71 4.74 24.64
C SER A 149 1.03 3.38 24.51
N SER A 150 0.95 2.59 25.60
CA SER A 150 0.35 1.25 25.58
C SER A 150 -1.16 1.25 25.32
N HIS A 151 -1.81 2.41 25.34
CA HIS A 151 -3.22 2.55 25.00
C HIS A 151 -3.46 2.92 23.53
N LEU A 152 -2.40 3.10 22.73
CA LEU A 152 -2.45 3.62 21.36
C LEU A 152 -1.98 2.58 20.32
N THR A 153 -1.65 1.38 20.78
CA THR A 153 -1.08 0.26 20.02
C THR A 153 -1.95 -0.97 20.10
#